data_AF-A0A8K0KZA0-F1
#
_entry.id   AF-A0A8K0KZA0-F1
#
_cell.length_a   1.000
_cell.length_b   1.000
_cell.length_c   1.000
_cell.angle_alpha   90.00
_cell.angle_beta   90.00
_cell.angle_gamma   90.00
#
_symmetry.space_group_name_H-M   'P 1'
#
loop_
_entity.id
_entity.type
_entity.pdbx_description
1 polymer ?
#
loop_
_entity_poly.entity_id
_entity_poly.type
_entity_poly.pdbx_seq_one_letter_code
_entity_poly.pdbx_strand_id
1 'polypeptide(L)'
;MKELQNDPVTAELVSHEGFLTMALAEDRRLVWYPCVNNTVMNFLLIHPSGESRVEGATWNQKGDKEQMLKIGGIFADQFKALMSKAPEDSLKVWTLLDLEVIPTWINGRLALLGDAAHPFQPHQAQGGAQAIEDAVSLAAILPLGTSPSEINDRLELYVKQRKFRADRIQEFTRISGMSPAEQKKRGVDFNPAKFNDYNFSHDEWDSSTHALAKHLSSKHPYRYRQPLSFGPSPGPRQPQNFLKGIRSHSMEWQQVHTIRFNTSATFLKNLFPTDQFSFASPATVQQASFTCCSLRDMVWLGGTGYNHCGLYIHGVKYTSRDGSVKQGTFLPMLFESLTDPIVTGREELGAPKWGCDIDITPEDPDASGTTKIEMGWRGRKFGSLVWEGLEEKEEEFVPKPQPDDGMLMYNYVPAVGEPGKADAEYAVFDPFMQGPSKDGQTNGVKEEANGHAEGKPRAKKLVAREARVEWDARDWETLPTVHHIIDVFKQVPIYKVLEASVATVPSVYDVSGAHRIE
;
A
#
# COMPACT_ATOMS: atom_id res chain seq x y z
N MET A 1 34.49 -16.95 40.60
CA MET A 1 35.28 -15.81 40.07
C MET A 1 36.50 -15.46 40.93
N LYS A 2 36.35 -15.09 42.21
CA LYS A 2 37.48 -14.68 43.08
C LYS A 2 38.66 -15.65 43.09
N GLU A 3 38.38 -16.96 43.09
CA GLU A 3 39.42 -18.00 43.02
C GLU A 3 40.25 -17.92 41.73
N LEU A 4 39.61 -17.64 40.58
CA LEU A 4 40.29 -17.47 39.30
C LEU A 4 41.10 -16.17 39.25
N GLN A 5 40.61 -15.10 39.89
CA GLN A 5 41.28 -13.80 39.96
C GLN A 5 42.52 -13.81 40.88
N ASN A 6 42.46 -14.60 41.95
CA ASN A 6 43.54 -14.69 42.94
C ASN A 6 44.64 -15.67 42.53
N ASP A 7 44.40 -16.53 41.55
CA ASP A 7 45.39 -17.47 41.01
C ASP A 7 46.18 -16.80 39.88
N PRO A 8 47.50 -16.55 40.04
CA PRO A 8 48.32 -15.87 39.03
C PRO A 8 48.30 -16.54 37.66
N VAL A 9 48.00 -17.84 37.59
CA VAL A 9 47.94 -18.62 36.35
C VAL A 9 46.65 -18.36 35.58
N THR A 10 45.55 -17.99 36.25
CA THR A 10 44.24 -17.75 35.62
C THR A 10 43.78 -16.30 35.65
N ALA A 11 44.43 -15.44 36.43
CA ALA A 11 44.02 -14.05 36.63
C ALA A 11 43.91 -13.26 35.32
N GLU A 12 44.85 -13.46 34.39
CA GLU A 12 44.83 -12.79 33.09
C GLU A 12 43.61 -13.19 32.25
N LEU A 13 43.19 -14.46 32.32
CA LEU A 13 42.04 -15.00 31.56
C LEU A 13 40.70 -14.40 31.97
N VAL A 14 40.63 -13.78 33.14
CA VAL A 14 39.42 -13.18 33.73
C VAL A 14 39.60 -11.70 34.07
N SER A 15 40.64 -11.07 33.49
CA SER A 15 41.00 -9.67 33.73
C SER A 15 40.03 -8.66 33.12
N HIS A 16 39.25 -9.08 32.12
CA HIS A 16 38.29 -8.23 31.41
C HIS A 16 36.86 -8.68 31.69
N GLU A 17 36.01 -7.75 32.10
CA GLU A 17 34.61 -8.01 32.41
C GLU A 17 33.75 -8.13 31.14
N GLY A 18 32.86 -9.13 31.10
CA GLY A 18 31.90 -9.31 30.00
C GLY A 18 32.48 -9.91 28.71
N PHE A 19 33.74 -10.36 28.72
CA PHE A 19 34.38 -10.94 27.53
C PHE A 19 34.04 -12.42 27.38
N LEU A 20 33.55 -12.79 26.20
CA LEU A 20 33.54 -14.17 25.73
C LEU A 20 34.88 -14.46 25.07
N THR A 21 35.56 -15.51 25.54
CA THR A 21 36.85 -15.92 24.98
C THR A 21 36.80 -17.37 24.51
N MET A 22 37.53 -17.65 23.43
CA MET A 22 37.60 -18.98 22.82
C MET A 22 39.05 -19.34 22.52
N ALA A 23 39.45 -20.55 22.87
CA ALA A 23 40.66 -21.20 22.40
C ALA A 23 40.28 -22.32 21.43
N LEU A 24 40.87 -22.29 20.23
CA LEU A 24 40.57 -23.22 19.13
C LEU A 24 41.78 -24.12 18.87
N ALA A 25 41.53 -25.42 18.80
CA ALA A 25 42.43 -26.43 18.23
C ALA A 25 41.76 -27.05 16.98
N GLU A 26 42.40 -28.02 16.33
CA GLU A 26 41.88 -28.63 15.09
C GLU A 26 40.48 -29.24 15.28
N ASP A 27 40.26 -30.01 16.34
CA ASP A 27 39.01 -30.74 16.62
C ASP A 27 38.42 -30.43 18.00
N ARG A 28 39.01 -29.47 18.74
CA ARG A 28 38.61 -29.10 20.11
C ARG A 28 38.47 -27.60 20.27
N ARG A 29 37.53 -27.20 21.11
CA ARG A 29 37.26 -25.79 21.41
C ARG A 29 37.00 -25.62 22.89
N LEU A 30 37.70 -24.69 23.52
CA LEU A 30 37.40 -24.25 24.87
C LEU A 30 36.78 -22.85 24.77
N VAL A 31 35.57 -22.70 25.27
CA VAL A 31 34.86 -21.41 25.34
C VAL A 31 34.64 -21.08 26.80
N TRP A 32 34.91 -19.85 27.22
CA TRP A 32 34.57 -19.41 28.58
C TRP A 32 34.12 -17.97 28.58
N TYR A 33 33.22 -17.66 29.50
CA TYR A 33 32.65 -16.34 29.65
C TYR A 33 32.05 -16.14 31.05
N PRO A 34 32.11 -14.91 31.57
CA PRO A 34 31.46 -14.56 32.81
C PRO A 34 29.93 -14.51 32.64
N CYS A 35 29.23 -14.96 33.67
CA CYS A 35 27.78 -14.88 33.84
C CYS A 35 27.46 -14.16 35.16
N VAL A 36 26.20 -13.71 35.32
CA VAL A 36 25.69 -13.11 36.57
C VAL A 36 26.60 -11.97 37.04
N ASN A 37 26.73 -10.91 36.23
CA ASN A 37 27.59 -9.75 36.51
C ASN A 37 29.03 -10.13 36.90
N ASN A 38 29.67 -11.01 36.13
CA ASN A 38 31.03 -11.50 36.37
C ASN A 38 31.24 -12.25 37.71
N THR A 39 30.18 -12.72 38.36
CA THR A 39 30.32 -13.49 39.61
C THR A 39 30.46 -15.00 39.36
N VAL A 40 29.89 -15.49 38.27
CA VAL A 40 29.96 -16.90 37.84
C VAL A 40 30.79 -16.98 36.57
N MET A 41 31.67 -17.98 36.46
CA MET A 41 32.40 -18.27 35.21
C MET A 41 31.83 -19.54 34.61
N ASN A 42 31.33 -19.46 33.39
CA ASN A 42 30.91 -20.62 32.63
C ASN A 42 31.99 -21.02 31.63
N PHE A 43 32.13 -22.30 31.35
CA PHE A 43 32.94 -22.76 30.24
C PHE A 43 32.30 -23.97 29.54
N LEU A 44 32.68 -24.16 28.28
CA LEU A 44 32.33 -25.32 27.48
C LEU A 44 33.59 -25.87 26.82
N LEU A 45 33.80 -27.18 26.92
CA LEU A 45 34.83 -27.90 26.19
C LEU A 45 34.17 -28.79 25.13
N ILE A 46 34.31 -28.40 23.87
CA ILE A 46 33.82 -29.17 22.72
C ILE A 46 34.96 -30.07 22.26
N HIS A 47 34.68 -31.36 22.09
CA HIS A 47 35.67 -32.38 21.75
C HIS A 47 35.02 -33.57 21.00
N PRO A 48 35.81 -34.46 20.37
CA PRO A 48 35.30 -35.66 19.72
C PRO A 48 34.52 -36.56 20.70
N SER A 49 33.28 -36.90 20.36
CA SER A 49 32.37 -37.60 21.27
C SER A 49 32.92 -38.94 21.76
N GLY A 50 33.71 -39.65 20.95
CA GLY A 50 34.32 -40.93 21.31
C GLY A 50 35.23 -40.89 22.55
N GLU A 51 35.68 -39.71 22.98
CA GLU A 51 36.53 -39.56 24.16
C GLU A 51 35.77 -39.38 25.48
N SER A 52 34.46 -39.14 25.45
CA SER A 52 33.63 -39.03 26.66
C SER A 52 32.31 -39.79 26.57
N ARG A 53 32.07 -40.53 25.47
CA ARG A 53 30.83 -41.27 25.24
C ARG A 53 30.68 -42.41 26.24
N VAL A 54 29.56 -42.40 26.96
CA VAL A 54 29.07 -43.53 27.76
C VAL A 54 27.91 -44.19 27.00
N GLU A 55 27.98 -45.51 26.76
CA GLU A 55 26.92 -46.24 26.09
C GLU A 55 25.62 -46.23 26.90
N GLY A 56 24.46 -46.00 26.24
CA GLY A 56 23.12 -46.07 26.86
C GLY A 56 22.68 -44.87 27.70
N ALA A 57 23.45 -43.78 27.71
CA ALA A 57 23.23 -42.69 28.66
C ALA A 57 22.29 -41.57 28.18
N THR A 58 21.57 -40.94 29.12
CA THR A 58 20.55 -39.91 28.92
C THR A 58 21.15 -38.51 28.67
N TRP A 59 20.31 -37.50 28.38
CA TRP A 59 20.74 -36.13 28.03
C TRP A 59 21.47 -35.36 29.16
N ASN A 60 21.46 -35.83 30.41
CA ASN A 60 22.01 -35.14 31.58
C ASN A 60 23.04 -36.00 32.34
N GLN A 61 24.20 -36.24 31.72
CA GLN A 61 25.27 -37.05 32.33
C GLN A 61 26.14 -36.19 33.24
N LYS A 62 26.53 -36.75 34.39
CA LYS A 62 27.57 -36.17 35.24
C LYS A 62 28.90 -36.25 34.49
N GLY A 63 29.62 -35.14 34.40
CA GLY A 63 30.94 -35.10 33.80
C GLY A 63 32.02 -35.63 34.74
N ASP A 64 33.06 -36.19 34.14
CA ASP A 64 34.28 -36.63 34.84
C ASP A 64 35.35 -35.55 34.69
N LYS A 65 35.80 -35.00 35.82
CA LYS A 65 36.79 -33.92 35.88
C LYS A 65 38.17 -34.38 35.39
N GLU A 66 38.60 -35.59 35.74
CA GLU A 66 39.89 -36.13 35.33
C GLU A 66 39.90 -36.36 33.82
N GLN A 67 38.83 -36.96 33.29
CA GLN A 67 38.67 -37.16 31.85
C GLN A 67 38.60 -35.83 31.09
N MET A 68 37.86 -34.84 31.61
CA MET A 68 37.81 -33.49 31.03
C MET A 68 39.19 -32.83 30.98
N LEU A 69 40.00 -32.93 32.04
CA LEU A 69 41.35 -32.37 32.07
C LEU A 69 42.29 -33.10 31.11
N LYS A 70 42.14 -34.42 30.95
CA LYS A 70 42.88 -35.22 29.96
C LYS A 70 42.53 -34.79 28.53
N ILE A 71 41.25 -34.60 28.21
CA ILE A 71 40.78 -34.10 26.92
C ILE A 71 41.24 -32.63 26.73
N GLY A 72 41.20 -31.82 27.78
CA GLY A 72 41.71 -30.45 27.76
C GLY A 72 43.23 -30.34 27.65
N GLY A 73 43.97 -31.44 27.70
CA GLY A 73 45.43 -31.50 27.80
C GLY A 73 46.20 -30.80 26.68
N ILE A 74 45.57 -30.66 25.50
CA ILE A 74 46.14 -29.97 24.33
C ILE A 74 46.26 -28.46 24.51
N PHE A 75 45.47 -27.87 25.41
CA PHE A 75 45.46 -26.44 25.67
C PHE A 75 46.58 -26.04 26.65
N ALA A 76 47.00 -24.77 26.57
CA ALA A 76 48.03 -24.20 27.45
C ALA A 76 47.68 -24.34 28.95
N ASP A 77 48.70 -24.31 29.81
CA ASP A 77 48.58 -24.57 31.25
C ASP A 77 47.54 -23.69 31.95
N GLN A 78 47.44 -22.42 31.56
CA GLN A 78 46.44 -21.48 32.07
C GLN A 78 45.00 -21.94 31.85
N PHE A 79 44.70 -22.57 30.71
CA PHE A 79 43.36 -23.05 30.38
C PHE A 79 43.01 -24.31 31.17
N LYS A 80 43.99 -25.20 31.38
CA LYS A 80 43.85 -26.38 32.25
C LYS A 80 43.64 -25.97 33.70
N ALA A 81 44.37 -24.95 34.16
CA ALA A 81 44.19 -24.37 35.49
C ALA A 81 42.76 -23.82 35.66
N LEU A 82 42.21 -23.10 34.67
CA LEU A 82 40.82 -22.63 34.69
C LEU A 82 39.82 -23.78 34.81
N MET A 83 39.92 -24.81 33.95
CA MET A 83 39.04 -25.97 33.99
C MET A 83 39.13 -26.75 35.31
N SER A 84 40.33 -26.82 35.91
CA SER A 84 40.56 -27.51 37.19
C SER A 84 39.82 -26.88 38.38
N LYS A 85 39.38 -25.62 38.25
CA LYS A 85 38.64 -24.89 39.29
C LYS A 85 37.14 -25.18 39.28
N ALA A 86 36.65 -25.91 38.29
CA ALA A 86 35.26 -26.34 38.23
C ALA A 86 34.93 -27.32 39.36
N PRO A 87 33.82 -27.11 40.12
CA PRO A 87 33.29 -28.10 41.05
C PRO A 87 32.92 -29.40 40.33
N GLU A 88 33.25 -30.56 40.89
CA GLU A 88 33.02 -31.87 40.27
C GLU A 88 31.54 -32.18 40.01
N ASP A 89 30.67 -31.69 40.87
CA ASP A 89 29.22 -31.85 40.78
C ASP A 89 28.56 -30.94 39.73
N SER A 90 29.25 -29.87 39.31
CA SER A 90 28.76 -28.95 38.27
C SER A 90 29.03 -29.43 36.83
N LEU A 91 29.94 -30.39 36.64
CA LEU A 91 30.33 -30.84 35.30
C LEU A 91 29.23 -31.68 34.66
N LYS A 92 28.94 -31.39 33.40
CA LYS A 92 27.98 -32.09 32.57
C LYS A 92 28.59 -32.44 31.23
N VAL A 93 28.17 -33.55 30.66
CA VAL A 93 28.56 -33.99 29.31
C VAL A 93 27.30 -34.19 28.48
N TRP A 94 27.27 -33.56 27.31
CA TRP A 94 26.17 -33.62 26.36
C TRP A 94 26.70 -33.99 24.99
N THR A 95 26.03 -34.94 24.33
CA THR A 95 26.36 -35.28 22.93
C THR A 95 25.73 -34.25 22.01
N LEU A 96 26.53 -33.66 21.12
CA LEU A 96 26.03 -32.76 20.09
C LEU A 96 25.38 -33.60 18.99
N LEU A 97 24.05 -33.51 18.88
CA LEU A 97 23.27 -34.17 17.85
C LEU A 97 22.91 -33.15 16.77
N ASP A 98 22.87 -33.62 15.53
CA ASP A 98 22.34 -32.87 14.41
C ASP A 98 21.10 -33.60 13.90
N LEU A 99 20.11 -32.84 13.46
CA LEU A 99 18.86 -33.36 12.92
C LEU A 99 18.62 -32.75 11.54
N GLU A 100 18.11 -33.57 10.63
CA GLU A 100 17.71 -33.11 9.31
C GLU A 100 16.60 -32.07 9.42
N VAL A 101 16.60 -31.13 8.47
CA VAL A 101 15.59 -30.09 8.38
C VAL A 101 14.22 -30.73 8.12
N ILE A 102 13.27 -30.53 9.03
CA ILE A 102 11.91 -31.04 8.84
C ILE A 102 11.19 -30.22 7.74
N PRO A 103 10.32 -30.85 6.92
CA PRO A 103 9.71 -30.19 5.76
C PRO A 103 8.72 -29.07 6.12
N THR A 104 8.01 -29.21 7.24
CA THR A 104 7.03 -28.23 7.72
C THR A 104 7.07 -28.15 9.24
N TRP A 105 6.69 -27.01 9.79
CA TRP A 105 6.56 -26.80 11.23
C TRP A 105 5.11 -26.78 11.68
N ILE A 106 4.15 -26.95 10.77
CA ILE A 106 2.73 -26.78 11.08
C ILE A 106 1.90 -27.96 10.61
N ASN A 107 0.81 -28.21 11.35
CA ASN A 107 -0.26 -29.12 10.94
C ASN A 107 -1.61 -28.58 11.45
N GLY A 108 -2.35 -27.91 10.57
CA GLY A 108 -3.64 -27.29 10.90
C GLY A 108 -3.49 -26.15 11.91
N ARG A 109 -3.75 -26.44 13.20
CA ARG A 109 -3.64 -25.47 14.31
C ARG A 109 -2.50 -25.79 15.27
N LEU A 110 -1.65 -26.75 14.93
CA LEU A 110 -0.43 -27.07 15.65
C LEU A 110 0.76 -26.40 14.95
N ALA A 111 1.63 -25.77 15.72
CA ALA A 111 2.89 -25.21 15.26
C ALA A 111 4.05 -25.71 16.15
N LEU A 112 5.17 -26.03 15.52
CA LEU A 112 6.45 -26.32 16.14
C LEU A 112 7.29 -25.04 16.15
N LEU A 113 8.07 -24.85 17.22
CA LEU A 113 9.02 -23.76 17.39
C LEU A 113 10.23 -24.22 18.21
N GLY A 114 11.33 -23.47 18.15
CA GLY A 114 12.58 -23.80 18.83
C GLY A 114 13.10 -25.19 18.46
N ASP A 115 13.68 -25.90 19.43
CA ASP A 115 14.29 -27.22 19.21
C ASP A 115 13.33 -28.29 18.65
N ALA A 116 12.02 -28.14 18.84
CA ALA A 116 11.03 -29.05 18.25
C ALA A 116 10.92 -28.87 16.71
N ALA A 117 11.30 -27.71 16.19
CA ALA A 117 11.25 -27.37 14.76
C ALA A 117 12.64 -27.33 14.11
N HIS A 118 13.63 -26.77 14.82
CA HIS A 118 14.97 -26.50 14.31
C HIS A 118 16.00 -26.58 15.46
N PRO A 119 16.45 -27.77 15.85
CA PRO A 119 17.44 -27.91 16.93
C PRO A 119 18.84 -27.47 16.48
N PHE A 120 19.54 -26.71 17.32
CA PHE A 120 20.85 -26.15 16.99
C PHE A 120 21.99 -26.85 17.72
N GLN A 121 23.15 -26.95 17.06
CA GLN A 121 24.41 -27.14 17.78
C GLN A 121 24.67 -25.90 18.66
N PRO A 122 25.35 -26.03 19.82
CA PRO A 122 25.50 -24.96 20.82
C PRO A 122 26.54 -23.92 20.40
N HIS A 123 26.48 -23.47 19.15
CA HIS A 123 27.29 -22.39 18.60
C HIS A 123 26.49 -21.10 18.62
N GLN A 124 27.11 -20.03 19.13
CA GLN A 124 26.60 -18.66 19.13
C GLN A 124 25.24 -18.45 19.84
N ALA A 125 24.82 -19.40 20.69
CA ALA A 125 23.54 -19.36 21.42
C ALA A 125 22.30 -19.21 20.52
N GLN A 126 22.42 -19.53 19.22
CA GLN A 126 21.37 -19.22 18.25
C GLN A 126 20.11 -20.09 18.38
N GLY A 127 20.19 -21.30 18.93
CA GLY A 127 18.97 -22.10 19.18
C GLY A 127 17.97 -21.36 20.08
N GLY A 128 18.45 -20.79 21.19
CA GLY A 128 17.62 -19.99 22.09
C GLY A 128 17.13 -18.69 21.44
N ALA A 129 18.01 -17.98 20.73
CA ALA A 129 17.62 -16.75 20.03
C ALA A 129 16.57 -16.99 18.94
N GLN A 130 16.69 -18.06 18.14
CA GLN A 130 15.73 -18.42 17.11
C GLN A 130 14.39 -18.86 17.71
N ALA A 131 14.38 -19.56 18.84
CA ALA A 131 13.13 -19.88 19.55
C ALA A 131 12.40 -18.62 20.05
N ILE A 132 13.14 -17.60 20.49
CA ILE A 132 12.56 -16.30 20.87
C ILE A 132 12.00 -15.59 19.63
N GLU A 133 12.75 -15.54 18.52
CA GLU A 133 12.25 -15.00 17.26
C GLU A 133 10.96 -15.72 16.81
N ASP A 134 10.86 -17.05 16.95
CA ASP A 134 9.63 -17.77 16.64
C ASP A 134 8.44 -17.32 17.48
N ALA A 135 8.65 -17.15 18.79
CA ALA A 135 7.62 -16.67 19.70
C ALA A 135 7.16 -15.23 19.34
N VAL A 136 8.11 -14.36 18.98
CA VAL A 136 7.82 -12.99 18.50
C VAL A 136 7.00 -13.03 17.21
N SER A 137 7.40 -13.87 16.25
CA SER A 137 6.69 -14.03 14.97
C SER A 137 5.26 -14.52 15.18
N LEU A 138 5.08 -15.59 15.97
CA LEU A 138 3.75 -16.11 16.30
C LEU A 138 2.87 -15.06 16.99
N ALA A 139 3.41 -14.28 17.92
CA ALA A 139 2.69 -13.18 18.56
C ALA A 139 2.27 -12.10 17.55
N ALA A 140 3.15 -11.76 16.61
CA ALA A 140 2.88 -10.76 15.57
C ALA A 140 1.81 -11.24 14.57
N ILE A 141 1.85 -12.50 14.14
CA ILE A 141 0.93 -13.04 13.12
C ILE A 141 -0.41 -13.54 13.68
N LEU A 142 -0.51 -13.74 14.99
CA LEU A 142 -1.73 -14.14 15.71
C LEU A 142 -2.12 -13.09 16.78
N PRO A 143 -2.40 -11.84 16.38
CA PRO A 143 -2.83 -10.82 17.33
C PRO A 143 -4.17 -11.16 17.98
N LEU A 144 -4.46 -10.52 19.12
CA LEU A 144 -5.76 -10.64 19.78
C LEU A 144 -6.91 -10.35 18.80
N GLY A 145 -7.91 -11.22 18.78
CA GLY A 145 -9.06 -11.14 17.87
C GLY A 145 -8.93 -11.97 16.58
N THR A 146 -7.82 -12.66 16.36
CA THR A 146 -7.67 -13.60 15.24
C THR A 146 -8.75 -14.70 15.29
N SER A 147 -9.48 -14.89 14.19
CA SER A 147 -10.53 -15.91 14.12
C SER A 147 -9.92 -17.33 14.08
N PRO A 148 -10.55 -18.33 14.73
CA PRO A 148 -10.12 -19.73 14.63
C PRO A 148 -10.05 -20.29 13.20
N SER A 149 -10.80 -19.69 12.26
CA SER A 149 -10.78 -20.06 10.83
C SER A 149 -9.54 -19.56 10.11
N GLU A 150 -8.86 -18.53 10.63
CA GLU A 150 -7.68 -17.93 10.03
C GLU A 150 -6.38 -18.58 10.50
N ILE A 151 -6.40 -19.31 11.62
CA ILE A 151 -5.18 -19.81 12.30
C ILE A 151 -4.24 -20.55 11.35
N ASN A 152 -4.74 -21.47 10.50
CA ASN A 152 -3.87 -22.23 9.61
C ASN A 152 -3.16 -21.31 8.59
N ASP A 153 -3.92 -20.42 7.94
CA ASP A 153 -3.40 -19.41 7.00
C ASP A 153 -2.40 -18.44 7.66
N ARG A 154 -2.58 -18.12 8.95
CA ARG A 154 -1.59 -17.36 9.73
C ARG A 154 -0.34 -18.20 10.01
N LEU A 155 -0.48 -19.46 10.42
CA LEU A 155 0.64 -20.34 10.70
C LEU A 155 1.50 -20.63 9.45
N GLU A 156 0.89 -20.69 8.27
CA GLU A 156 1.62 -20.72 6.99
C GLU A 156 2.51 -19.49 6.81
N LEU A 157 2.03 -18.32 7.22
CA LEU A 157 2.81 -17.08 7.20
C LEU A 157 4.00 -17.14 8.19
N TYR A 158 3.81 -17.68 9.39
CA TYR A 158 4.88 -17.92 10.36
C TYR A 158 5.98 -18.80 9.77
N VAL A 159 5.62 -19.94 9.16
CA VAL A 159 6.60 -20.82 8.49
C VAL A 159 7.35 -20.06 7.40
N LYS A 160 6.64 -19.25 6.60
CA LYS A 160 7.25 -18.45 5.53
C LYS A 160 8.25 -17.41 6.04
N GLN A 161 7.97 -16.78 7.19
CA GLN A 161 8.89 -15.79 7.78
C GLN A 161 10.10 -16.45 8.45
N ARG A 162 9.86 -17.55 9.18
CA ARG A 162 10.84 -18.11 10.10
C ARG A 162 11.69 -19.23 9.51
N LYS A 163 11.11 -20.12 8.72
CA LYS A 163 11.78 -21.35 8.30
C LYS A 163 13.07 -21.11 7.54
N PHE A 164 13.03 -20.27 6.51
CA PHE A 164 14.23 -19.96 5.73
C PHE A 164 15.34 -19.35 6.58
N ARG A 165 14.99 -18.46 7.51
CA ARG A 165 15.96 -17.79 8.38
C ARG A 165 16.55 -18.77 9.40
N ALA A 166 15.73 -19.54 10.09
CA ALA A 166 16.21 -20.54 11.04
C ALA A 166 17.08 -21.61 10.38
N ASP A 167 16.65 -22.16 9.23
CA ASP A 167 17.44 -23.14 8.47
C ASP A 167 18.81 -22.56 8.05
N ARG A 168 18.83 -21.29 7.63
CA ARG A 168 20.08 -20.61 7.26
C ARG A 168 21.01 -20.38 8.44
N ILE A 169 20.49 -19.97 9.60
CA ILE A 169 21.30 -19.80 10.82
C ILE A 169 21.77 -21.16 11.33
N GLN A 170 20.94 -22.21 11.24
CA GLN A 170 21.31 -23.57 11.63
C GLN A 170 22.49 -24.06 10.79
N GLU A 171 22.45 -23.85 9.47
CA GLU A 171 23.56 -24.19 8.59
C GLU A 171 24.86 -23.45 8.96
N PHE A 172 24.76 -22.17 9.32
CA PHE A 172 25.91 -21.41 9.78
C PHE A 172 26.49 -21.95 11.10
N THR A 173 25.65 -22.45 12.01
CA THR A 173 26.14 -23.12 13.22
C THR A 173 26.84 -24.44 12.92
N ARG A 174 26.35 -25.22 11.94
CA ARG A 174 27.03 -26.45 11.47
C ARG A 174 28.41 -26.14 10.90
N ILE A 175 28.49 -25.14 10.02
CA ILE A 175 29.77 -24.67 9.45
C ILE A 175 30.72 -24.22 10.56
N SER A 176 30.22 -23.47 11.54
CA SER A 176 31.01 -23.01 12.69
C SER A 176 31.56 -24.15 13.54
N GLY A 177 30.87 -25.30 13.59
CA GLY A 177 31.31 -26.51 14.27
C GLY A 177 32.43 -27.28 13.54
N MET A 178 32.52 -27.17 12.21
CA MET A 178 33.54 -27.88 11.39
C MET A 178 34.97 -27.40 11.66
N SER A 179 35.95 -28.29 11.49
CA SER A 179 37.36 -27.89 11.52
C SER A 179 37.73 -27.00 10.32
N PRO A 180 38.77 -26.16 10.42
CA PRO A 180 39.23 -25.37 9.28
C PRO A 180 39.58 -26.23 8.05
N ALA A 181 40.16 -27.41 8.26
CA ALA A 181 40.47 -28.36 7.20
C ALA A 181 39.19 -28.89 6.51
N GLU A 182 38.15 -29.18 7.29
CA GLU A 182 36.86 -29.64 6.76
C GLU A 182 36.13 -28.53 5.99
N GLN A 183 36.11 -27.30 6.51
CA GLN A 183 35.53 -26.14 5.82
C GLN A 183 36.19 -25.93 4.46
N LYS A 184 37.54 -25.99 4.41
CA LYS A 184 38.31 -25.89 3.17
C LYS A 184 37.99 -27.04 2.21
N LYS A 185 37.89 -28.28 2.70
CA LYS A 185 37.54 -29.46 1.88
C LYS A 185 36.16 -29.33 1.24
N ARG A 186 35.18 -28.78 1.97
CA ARG A 186 33.82 -28.55 1.48
C ARG A 186 33.67 -27.29 0.62
N GLY A 187 34.75 -26.53 0.43
CA GLY A 187 34.72 -25.28 -0.34
C GLY A 187 33.82 -24.21 0.28
N VAL A 188 33.68 -24.22 1.61
CA VAL A 188 32.82 -23.28 2.32
C VAL A 188 33.49 -21.90 2.32
N ASP A 189 32.88 -20.93 1.63
CA ASP A 189 33.24 -19.52 1.69
C ASP A 189 32.50 -18.84 2.86
N PHE A 190 32.98 -19.07 4.08
CA PHE A 190 32.38 -18.51 5.29
C PHE A 190 32.93 -17.11 5.57
N ASN A 191 32.07 -16.10 5.54
CA ASN A 191 32.40 -14.73 5.94
C ASN A 191 31.76 -14.42 7.30
N PRO A 192 32.53 -14.40 8.41
CA PRO A 192 32.01 -14.16 9.75
C PRO A 192 31.30 -12.81 9.91
N ALA A 193 31.74 -11.76 9.20
CA ALA A 193 31.13 -10.43 9.30
C ALA A 193 29.72 -10.41 8.70
N LYS A 194 29.57 -10.97 7.49
CA LYS A 194 28.23 -11.10 6.86
C LYS A 194 27.28 -11.97 7.68
N PHE A 195 27.82 -13.02 8.31
CA PHE A 195 27.03 -13.84 9.21
C PHE A 195 26.56 -13.04 10.42
N ASN A 196 27.47 -12.32 11.09
CA ASN A 196 27.12 -11.50 12.26
C ASN A 196 26.07 -10.44 11.92
N ASP A 197 26.22 -9.75 10.79
CA ASP A 197 25.24 -8.77 10.33
C ASP A 197 23.87 -9.44 10.16
N TYR A 198 23.78 -10.51 9.37
CA TYR A 198 22.52 -11.24 9.15
C TYR A 198 21.91 -11.76 10.46
N ASN A 199 22.76 -12.19 11.39
CA ASN A 199 22.33 -12.79 12.64
C ASN A 199 21.74 -11.75 13.59
N PHE A 200 22.47 -10.66 13.86
CA PHE A 200 22.17 -9.74 14.94
C PHE A 200 21.44 -8.47 14.51
N SER A 201 21.29 -8.18 13.21
CA SER A 201 20.60 -6.98 12.72
C SER A 201 19.11 -7.17 12.43
N HIS A 202 18.55 -8.36 12.68
CA HIS A 202 17.18 -8.70 12.30
C HIS A 202 16.18 -8.33 13.39
N ASP A 203 15.11 -7.65 13.00
CA ASP A 203 13.93 -7.42 13.84
C ASP A 203 12.78 -8.30 13.35
N GLU A 204 12.50 -9.35 14.12
CA GLU A 204 11.45 -10.31 13.77
C GLU A 204 10.04 -9.74 13.94
N TRP A 205 9.85 -8.78 14.85
CA TRP A 205 8.55 -8.14 15.03
C TRP A 205 8.20 -7.32 13.79
N ASP A 206 9.12 -6.50 13.30
CA ASP A 206 8.93 -5.70 12.09
C ASP A 206 8.73 -6.60 10.86
N SER A 207 9.53 -7.66 10.72
CA SER A 207 9.40 -8.63 9.62
C SER A 207 8.01 -9.27 9.60
N SER A 208 7.56 -9.81 10.74
CA SER A 208 6.31 -10.55 10.83
C SER A 208 5.07 -9.66 10.79
N THR A 209 5.09 -8.49 11.43
CA THR A 209 3.95 -7.55 11.36
C THR A 209 3.76 -6.98 9.97
N HIS A 210 4.85 -6.67 9.25
CA HIS A 210 4.76 -6.22 7.86
C HIS A 210 4.21 -7.35 6.95
N ALA A 211 4.69 -8.58 7.14
CA ALA A 211 4.18 -9.74 6.42
C ALA A 211 2.68 -9.95 6.67
N LEU A 212 2.23 -9.78 7.92
CA LEU A 212 0.81 -9.88 8.29
C LEU A 212 -0.03 -8.81 7.59
N ALA A 213 0.41 -7.55 7.60
CA ALA A 213 -0.30 -6.44 6.97
C ALA A 213 -0.45 -6.65 5.45
N LYS A 214 0.60 -7.13 4.78
CA LYS A 214 0.57 -7.46 3.35
C LYS A 214 -0.36 -8.64 3.06
N HIS A 215 -0.30 -9.68 3.89
CA HIS A 215 -1.17 -10.85 3.78
C HIS A 215 -2.64 -10.48 3.92
N LEU A 216 -2.99 -9.72 4.96
CA LEU A 216 -4.34 -9.18 5.17
C LEU A 216 -4.83 -8.36 3.97
N SER A 217 -4.00 -7.45 3.49
CA SER A 217 -4.35 -6.61 2.34
C SER A 217 -4.54 -7.41 1.06
N SER A 218 -3.84 -8.53 0.89
CA SER A 218 -3.98 -9.41 -0.28
C SER A 218 -5.29 -10.21 -0.32
N LYS A 219 -5.98 -10.35 0.81
CA LYS A 219 -7.28 -11.05 0.90
C LYS A 219 -8.45 -10.18 0.41
N HIS A 220 -8.21 -8.91 0.11
CA HIS A 220 -9.22 -7.98 -0.36
C HIS A 220 -8.79 -7.34 -1.68
N PRO A 221 -9.75 -7.00 -2.58
CA PRO A 221 -9.47 -6.31 -3.82
C PRO A 221 -9.29 -4.80 -3.58
N TYR A 222 -8.39 -4.44 -2.66
CA TYR A 222 -8.11 -3.04 -2.38
C TYR A 222 -7.43 -2.37 -3.58
N ARG A 223 -7.77 -1.11 -3.80
CA ARG A 223 -7.13 -0.29 -4.83
C ARG A 223 -5.79 0.23 -4.32
N TYR A 224 -4.82 0.30 -5.21
CA TYR A 224 -3.49 0.82 -4.91
C TYR A 224 -3.17 1.95 -5.88
N ARG A 225 -2.55 3.00 -5.36
CA ARG A 225 -1.97 4.10 -6.13
C ARG A 225 -0.58 4.40 -5.56
N GLN A 226 0.24 5.11 -6.32
CA GLN A 226 1.55 5.51 -5.82
C GLN A 226 1.39 6.43 -4.59
N PRO A 227 2.23 6.30 -3.56
CA PRO A 227 3.34 5.35 -3.37
C PRO A 227 2.90 3.98 -2.81
N LEU A 228 3.15 2.90 -3.56
CA LEU A 228 2.73 1.52 -3.20
C LEU A 228 3.34 0.99 -1.90
N SER A 229 4.51 1.51 -1.49
CA SER A 229 5.21 1.11 -0.27
C SER A 229 4.41 1.36 1.01
N PHE A 230 3.38 2.21 0.96
CA PHE A 230 2.51 2.55 2.08
C PHE A 230 1.19 1.77 2.08
N GLY A 231 1.05 0.79 1.18
CA GLY A 231 -0.14 -0.06 1.11
C GLY A 231 -1.27 0.53 0.25
N PRO A 232 -2.49 -0.02 0.38
CA PRO A 232 -3.63 0.42 -0.41
C PRO A 232 -4.03 1.88 -0.10
N SER A 233 -4.44 2.62 -1.13
CA SER A 233 -4.64 4.07 -1.03
C SER A 233 -6.11 4.42 -0.74
N PRO A 234 -6.44 5.17 0.32
CA PRO A 234 -7.81 5.62 0.60
C PRO A 234 -8.42 6.36 -0.59
N GLY A 235 -9.73 6.26 -0.85
CA GLY A 235 -10.30 6.99 -1.98
C GLY A 235 -11.80 6.75 -2.22
N PRO A 236 -12.35 7.43 -3.23
CA PRO A 236 -13.78 7.41 -3.53
C PRO A 236 -14.29 6.05 -4.04
N ARG A 237 -13.40 5.14 -4.46
CA ARG A 237 -13.74 3.80 -4.97
C ARG A 237 -13.14 2.66 -4.15
N GLN A 238 -12.64 2.94 -2.94
CA GLN A 238 -12.23 1.90 -2.00
C GLN A 238 -13.46 1.27 -1.33
N PRO A 239 -13.44 -0.05 -1.06
CA PRO A 239 -14.58 -0.74 -0.49
C PRO A 239 -14.86 -0.28 0.94
N GLN A 240 -16.12 -0.35 1.37
CA GLN A 240 -16.58 0.21 2.64
C GLN A 240 -15.90 -0.39 3.89
N ASN A 241 -15.48 -1.67 3.81
CA ASN A 241 -14.72 -2.32 4.88
C ASN A 241 -13.33 -1.68 5.09
N PHE A 242 -12.76 -1.05 4.06
CA PHE A 242 -11.51 -0.30 4.15
C PHE A 242 -11.68 0.95 5.03
N LEU A 243 -12.80 1.65 4.87
CA LEU A 243 -13.14 2.86 5.63
C LEU A 243 -13.86 2.53 6.95
N LYS A 244 -13.76 1.30 7.48
CA LYS A 244 -14.42 0.87 8.74
C LYS A 244 -15.90 1.27 8.86
N GLY A 245 -16.64 1.29 7.75
CA GLY A 245 -18.07 1.61 7.76
C GLY A 245 -18.44 3.10 7.79
N ILE A 246 -17.50 4.04 7.62
CA ILE A 246 -17.79 5.50 7.65
C ILE A 246 -18.86 5.91 6.60
N ARG A 247 -18.99 5.18 5.48
CA ARG A 247 -20.00 5.49 4.43
C ARG A 247 -21.46 5.21 4.80
N SER A 248 -21.76 4.64 5.95
CA SER A 248 -23.15 4.28 6.31
C SER A 248 -24.08 5.48 6.57
N HIS A 249 -23.54 6.71 6.63
CA HIS A 249 -24.28 7.95 6.93
C HIS A 249 -23.89 9.13 5.99
N SER A 250 -23.68 8.87 4.69
CA SER A 250 -23.25 9.91 3.74
C SER A 250 -24.30 11.02 3.55
N MET A 251 -23.93 12.28 3.83
CA MET A 251 -24.72 13.47 3.50
C MET A 251 -24.23 14.14 2.20
N GLU A 252 -23.51 13.41 1.36
CA GLU A 252 -22.97 13.91 0.08
C GLU A 252 -24.04 14.54 -0.80
N TRP A 253 -23.74 15.74 -1.29
CA TRP A 253 -24.58 16.50 -2.20
C TRP A 253 -23.71 17.38 -3.11
N GLN A 254 -24.32 17.94 -4.16
CA GLN A 254 -23.62 18.80 -5.08
C GLN A 254 -24.48 19.96 -5.59
N GLN A 255 -23.80 21.02 -6.01
CA GLN A 255 -24.40 22.10 -6.79
C GLN A 255 -23.79 22.09 -8.20
N VAL A 256 -24.63 22.04 -9.24
CA VAL A 256 -24.23 21.87 -10.64
C VAL A 256 -24.61 23.12 -11.43
N HIS A 257 -23.60 23.82 -11.93
CA HIS A 257 -23.72 24.99 -12.79
C HIS A 257 -23.51 24.53 -14.23
N THR A 258 -24.46 24.78 -15.11
CA THR A 258 -24.40 24.33 -16.52
C THR A 258 -24.65 25.50 -17.46
N ILE A 259 -23.82 25.61 -18.49
CA ILE A 259 -24.08 26.38 -19.71
C ILE A 259 -23.99 25.40 -20.87
N ARG A 260 -25.12 25.00 -21.44
CA ARG A 260 -25.20 24.12 -22.60
C ARG A 260 -25.50 24.92 -23.84
N PHE A 261 -24.81 24.62 -24.94
CA PHE A 261 -24.84 25.45 -26.14
C PHE A 261 -24.65 24.63 -27.42
N ASN A 262 -25.09 25.20 -28.54
CA ASN A 262 -24.79 24.72 -29.88
C ASN A 262 -23.40 25.20 -30.32
N THR A 263 -22.62 24.31 -30.94
CA THR A 263 -21.26 24.58 -31.38
C THR A 263 -20.89 23.76 -32.64
N SER A 264 -19.69 24.01 -33.18
CA SER A 264 -19.16 23.42 -34.41
C SER A 264 -18.75 21.96 -34.20
N ALA A 265 -19.41 21.03 -34.89
CA ALA A 265 -18.98 19.62 -34.92
C ALA A 265 -17.56 19.48 -35.50
N THR A 266 -17.22 20.28 -36.50
CA THR A 266 -15.90 20.23 -37.17
C THR A 266 -14.79 20.68 -36.23
N PHE A 267 -15.05 21.68 -35.38
CA PHE A 267 -14.08 22.08 -34.36
C PHE A 267 -13.92 20.98 -33.30
N LEU A 268 -15.04 20.50 -32.74
CA LEU A 268 -15.01 19.51 -31.66
C LEU A 268 -14.39 18.17 -32.06
N LYS A 269 -14.51 17.76 -33.32
CA LYS A 269 -13.86 16.53 -33.84
C LYS A 269 -12.34 16.56 -33.68
N ASN A 270 -11.71 17.73 -33.72
CA ASN A 270 -10.27 17.87 -33.54
C ASN A 270 -9.82 17.62 -32.10
N LEU A 271 -10.76 17.52 -31.15
CA LEU A 271 -10.49 17.23 -29.74
C LEU A 271 -10.57 15.73 -29.42
N PHE A 272 -10.97 14.90 -30.39
CA PHE A 272 -11.06 13.47 -30.19
C PHE A 272 -9.67 12.83 -30.23
N PRO A 273 -9.32 11.95 -29.26
CA PRO A 273 -7.98 11.36 -29.18
C PRO A 273 -7.66 10.42 -30.35
N THR A 274 -8.68 9.75 -30.89
CA THR A 274 -8.54 8.79 -31.99
C THR A 274 -9.73 8.88 -32.93
N ASP A 275 -9.58 8.30 -34.11
CA ASP A 275 -10.59 8.11 -35.15
C ASP A 275 -11.74 7.16 -34.75
N GLN A 276 -11.59 6.42 -33.65
CA GLN A 276 -12.66 5.60 -33.07
C GLN A 276 -13.78 6.44 -32.43
N PHE A 277 -13.51 7.71 -32.10
CA PHE A 277 -14.52 8.65 -31.63
C PHE A 277 -15.15 9.41 -32.78
N SER A 278 -16.47 9.50 -32.79
CA SER A 278 -17.22 10.28 -33.78
C SER A 278 -18.55 10.75 -33.21
N PHE A 279 -19.24 11.65 -33.89
CA PHE A 279 -20.60 12.01 -33.49
C PHE A 279 -21.61 10.94 -33.93
N ALA A 280 -22.61 10.68 -33.09
CA ALA A 280 -23.74 9.81 -33.43
C ALA A 280 -24.60 10.43 -34.55
N SER A 281 -24.80 11.75 -34.50
CA SER A 281 -25.50 12.53 -35.52
C SER A 281 -24.54 13.05 -36.60
N PRO A 282 -24.91 13.02 -37.89
CA PRO A 282 -24.11 13.60 -38.98
C PRO A 282 -24.18 15.14 -39.01
N ALA A 283 -24.93 15.78 -38.12
CA ALA A 283 -25.07 17.23 -38.08
C ALA A 283 -23.73 17.95 -37.87
N THR A 284 -23.55 19.07 -38.56
CA THR A 284 -22.37 19.96 -38.45
C THR A 284 -22.46 20.91 -37.26
N VAL A 285 -23.63 20.98 -36.61
CA VAL A 285 -23.85 21.66 -35.33
C VAL A 285 -24.17 20.60 -34.29
N GLN A 286 -23.43 20.60 -33.19
CA GLN A 286 -23.58 19.66 -32.06
C GLN A 286 -23.74 20.43 -30.75
N GLN A 287 -24.06 19.72 -29.67
CA GLN A 287 -24.19 20.32 -28.34
C GLN A 287 -22.98 20.01 -27.48
N ALA A 288 -22.55 21.00 -26.71
CA ALA A 288 -21.59 20.84 -25.64
C ALA A 288 -22.05 21.63 -24.41
N SER A 289 -21.48 21.34 -23.25
CA SER A 289 -21.69 22.14 -22.05
C SER A 289 -20.38 22.47 -21.34
N PHE A 290 -20.33 23.67 -20.78
CA PHE A 290 -19.47 23.93 -19.64
C PHE A 290 -20.27 23.60 -18.38
N THR A 291 -19.78 22.63 -17.62
CA THR A 291 -20.43 22.21 -16.38
C THR A 291 -19.43 22.29 -15.25
N CYS A 292 -19.79 23.06 -14.22
CA CYS A 292 -19.01 23.16 -13.00
C CYS A 292 -19.81 22.64 -11.80
N CYS A 293 -19.21 21.77 -10.99
CA CYS A 293 -19.84 21.21 -9.81
C CYS A 293 -19.10 21.61 -8.54
N SER A 294 -19.87 21.90 -7.49
CA SER A 294 -19.42 22.00 -6.12
C SER A 294 -19.87 20.74 -5.39
N LEU A 295 -18.93 19.86 -5.04
CA LEU A 295 -19.21 18.68 -4.21
C LEU A 295 -19.01 19.01 -2.74
N ARG A 296 -19.88 18.47 -1.88
CA ARG A 296 -19.91 18.77 -0.44
C ARG A 296 -20.13 17.48 0.36
N ASP A 297 -19.62 17.50 1.59
CA ASP A 297 -19.66 16.39 2.55
C ASP A 297 -19.12 15.06 2.01
N MET A 298 -18.03 15.11 1.24
CA MET A 298 -17.40 13.93 0.66
C MET A 298 -16.79 13.05 1.76
N VAL A 299 -17.38 11.87 1.97
CA VAL A 299 -17.01 11.00 3.11
C VAL A 299 -15.55 10.55 3.03
N TRP A 300 -15.08 10.25 1.82
CA TRP A 300 -13.71 9.83 1.58
C TRP A 300 -12.67 10.96 1.74
N LEU A 301 -13.13 12.21 1.89
CA LEU A 301 -12.33 13.40 2.21
C LEU A 301 -12.64 13.94 3.62
N GLY A 302 -13.22 13.11 4.49
CA GLY A 302 -13.51 13.49 5.88
C GLY A 302 -14.60 14.55 6.04
N GLY A 303 -15.59 14.58 5.15
CA GLY A 303 -16.72 15.53 5.21
C GLY A 303 -16.44 16.89 4.55
N THR A 304 -15.29 17.05 3.90
CA THR A 304 -14.97 18.26 3.13
C THR A 304 -15.51 18.17 1.69
N GLY A 305 -15.27 19.20 0.88
CA GLY A 305 -15.74 19.29 -0.49
C GLY A 305 -14.67 19.82 -1.44
N TYR A 306 -14.97 19.78 -2.73
CA TYR A 306 -14.13 20.36 -3.77
C TYR A 306 -14.97 20.81 -4.95
N ASN A 307 -14.38 21.62 -5.81
CA ASN A 307 -15.02 22.15 -7.01
C ASN A 307 -14.35 21.54 -8.24
N HIS A 308 -15.13 21.34 -9.31
CA HIS A 308 -14.59 21.00 -10.62
C HIS A 308 -15.33 21.73 -11.73
N CYS A 309 -14.68 21.97 -12.87
CA CYS A 309 -15.34 22.51 -14.05
C CYS A 309 -14.74 21.94 -15.34
N GLY A 310 -15.60 21.50 -16.26
CA GLY A 310 -15.16 20.81 -17.47
C GLY A 310 -15.96 21.20 -18.71
N LEU A 311 -15.39 20.85 -19.86
CA LEU A 311 -16.09 20.85 -21.14
C LEU A 311 -16.61 19.44 -21.40
N TYR A 312 -17.89 19.33 -21.73
CA TYR A 312 -18.58 18.07 -21.99
C TYR A 312 -19.15 18.10 -23.41
N ILE A 313 -18.77 17.14 -24.26
CA ILE A 313 -19.20 17.05 -25.66
C ILE A 313 -20.25 15.95 -25.78
N HIS A 314 -21.49 16.30 -26.13
CA HIS A 314 -22.61 15.35 -26.10
C HIS A 314 -22.80 14.60 -27.43
N GLY A 315 -23.48 13.45 -27.41
CA GLY A 315 -23.85 12.71 -28.61
C GLY A 315 -22.64 12.11 -29.35
N VAL A 316 -21.61 11.70 -28.61
CA VAL A 316 -20.42 11.06 -29.14
C VAL A 316 -20.60 9.55 -29.11
N LYS A 317 -20.10 8.86 -30.13
CA LYS A 317 -19.95 7.41 -30.15
C LYS A 317 -18.48 7.04 -30.18
N TYR A 318 -18.13 6.00 -29.43
CA TYR A 318 -16.87 5.29 -29.55
C TYR A 318 -17.14 3.93 -30.22
N THR A 319 -16.38 3.60 -31.25
CA THR A 319 -16.43 2.30 -31.92
C THR A 319 -15.18 1.50 -31.57
N SER A 320 -15.36 0.44 -30.78
CA SER A 320 -14.34 -0.52 -30.41
C SER A 320 -13.77 -1.27 -31.63
N ARG A 321 -12.61 -1.90 -31.46
CA ARG A 321 -11.95 -2.72 -32.49
C ARG A 321 -12.79 -3.93 -32.91
N ASP A 322 -13.62 -4.45 -32.01
CA ASP A 322 -14.57 -5.53 -32.29
C ASP A 322 -15.86 -5.07 -32.99
N GLY A 323 -15.99 -3.76 -33.24
CA GLY A 323 -17.16 -3.13 -33.85
C GLY A 323 -18.28 -2.79 -32.87
N SER A 324 -18.14 -3.07 -31.57
CA SER A 324 -19.11 -2.64 -30.57
C SER A 324 -19.09 -1.11 -30.41
N VAL A 325 -20.26 -0.54 -30.12
CA VAL A 325 -20.45 0.92 -30.05
C VAL A 325 -20.94 1.32 -28.68
N LYS A 326 -20.33 2.36 -28.11
CA LYS A 326 -20.80 3.07 -26.91
C LYS A 326 -21.14 4.49 -27.26
N GLN A 327 -22.33 4.95 -26.88
CA GLN A 327 -22.79 6.31 -27.09
C GLN A 327 -22.80 7.06 -25.75
N GLY A 328 -22.30 8.29 -25.73
CA GLY A 328 -22.15 9.04 -24.50
C GLY A 328 -21.70 10.48 -24.68
N THR A 329 -21.50 11.14 -23.55
CA THR A 329 -20.83 12.44 -23.47
C THR A 329 -19.32 12.21 -23.39
N PHE A 330 -18.53 12.79 -24.29
CA PHE A 330 -17.07 12.78 -24.19
C PHE A 330 -16.56 13.92 -23.30
N LEU A 331 -15.65 13.59 -22.37
CA LEU A 331 -14.98 14.53 -21.48
C LEU A 331 -13.55 14.78 -21.97
N PRO A 332 -13.29 15.82 -22.78
CA PRO A 332 -11.94 16.17 -23.22
C PRO A 332 -11.07 16.77 -22.10
N MET A 333 -11.67 17.46 -21.13
CA MET A 333 -10.92 18.19 -20.11
C MET A 333 -11.77 18.52 -18.88
N LEU A 334 -11.21 18.30 -17.69
CA LEU A 334 -11.83 18.61 -16.40
C LEU A 334 -10.85 19.31 -15.46
N PHE A 335 -11.16 20.52 -15.02
CA PHE A 335 -10.40 21.23 -14.00
C PHE A 335 -10.94 20.89 -12.61
N GLU A 336 -10.08 20.70 -11.61
CA GLU A 336 -10.50 20.48 -10.22
C GLU A 336 -9.67 21.31 -9.23
N SER A 337 -10.29 21.66 -8.11
CA SER A 337 -9.67 22.48 -7.05
C SER A 337 -8.87 21.70 -6.02
N LEU A 338 -8.82 20.37 -6.12
CA LEU A 338 -8.15 19.51 -5.14
C LEU A 338 -7.37 18.39 -5.85
N THR A 339 -6.19 18.06 -5.32
CA THR A 339 -5.29 17.08 -5.96
C THR A 339 -5.78 15.64 -5.81
N ASP A 340 -6.37 15.28 -4.68
CA ASP A 340 -6.88 13.94 -4.39
C ASP A 340 -7.85 13.39 -5.47
N PRO A 341 -8.91 14.11 -5.88
CA PRO A 341 -9.80 13.65 -6.95
C PRO A 341 -9.12 13.66 -8.34
N ILE A 342 -8.09 14.50 -8.55
CA ILE A 342 -7.30 14.53 -9.78
C ILE A 342 -6.51 13.24 -9.93
N VAL A 343 -5.70 12.90 -8.91
CA VAL A 343 -4.87 11.69 -8.91
C VAL A 343 -5.74 10.46 -9.09
N THR A 344 -6.79 10.32 -8.28
CA THR A 344 -7.65 9.14 -8.36
C THR A 344 -8.42 9.06 -9.69
N GLY A 345 -8.85 10.19 -10.25
CA GLY A 345 -9.59 10.21 -11.51
C GLY A 345 -8.71 9.94 -12.73
N ARG A 346 -7.48 10.45 -12.75
CA ARG A 346 -6.52 10.17 -13.83
C ARG A 346 -6.10 8.70 -13.80
N GLU A 347 -5.64 8.21 -12.66
CA GLU A 347 -5.04 6.88 -12.54
C GLU A 347 -6.06 5.75 -12.60
N GLU A 348 -7.30 5.96 -12.12
CA GLU A 348 -8.29 4.88 -12.04
C GLU A 348 -9.36 4.96 -13.14
N LEU A 349 -9.60 6.14 -13.73
CA LEU A 349 -10.68 6.35 -14.72
C LEU A 349 -10.17 6.85 -16.07
N GLY A 350 -8.91 7.26 -16.20
CA GLY A 350 -8.43 7.94 -17.41
C GLY A 350 -9.10 9.30 -17.64
N ALA A 351 -9.62 9.93 -16.58
CA ALA A 351 -10.24 11.25 -16.69
C ALA A 351 -9.17 12.32 -16.94
N PRO A 352 -9.31 13.21 -17.94
CA PRO A 352 -8.31 14.23 -18.26
C PRO A 352 -8.39 15.41 -17.28
N LYS A 353 -7.90 15.18 -16.06
CA LYS A 353 -8.00 16.14 -14.95
C LYS A 353 -6.75 17.01 -14.82
N TRP A 354 -6.95 18.28 -14.46
CA TRP A 354 -5.87 19.24 -14.17
C TRP A 354 -6.24 20.16 -13.00
N GLY A 355 -5.26 20.54 -12.19
CA GLY A 355 -5.49 21.25 -10.92
C GLY A 355 -5.43 22.76 -11.04
N CYS A 356 -6.49 23.46 -10.63
CA CYS A 356 -6.55 24.93 -10.63
C CYS A 356 -7.38 25.46 -9.47
N ASP A 357 -7.25 26.74 -9.16
CA ASP A 357 -8.18 27.43 -8.26
C ASP A 357 -9.55 27.54 -8.96
N ILE A 358 -10.64 27.25 -8.25
CA ILE A 358 -12.02 27.37 -8.74
C ILE A 358 -12.88 28.01 -7.65
N ASP A 359 -13.10 29.30 -7.78
CA ASP A 359 -13.85 30.12 -6.84
C ASP A 359 -15.26 30.35 -7.35
N ILE A 360 -16.27 30.16 -6.48
CA ILE A 360 -17.68 30.39 -6.81
C ILE A 360 -18.19 31.52 -5.92
N THR A 361 -18.77 32.55 -6.54
CA THR A 361 -19.26 33.75 -5.84
C THR A 361 -20.60 34.20 -6.40
N PRO A 362 -21.58 34.53 -5.54
CA PRO A 362 -21.62 34.22 -4.11
C PRO A 362 -21.84 32.72 -3.87
N GLU A 363 -21.58 32.26 -2.64
CA GLU A 363 -21.81 30.86 -2.27
C GLU A 363 -23.30 30.46 -2.37
N ASP A 364 -24.21 31.40 -2.10
CA ASP A 364 -25.65 31.23 -2.26
C ASP A 364 -26.18 32.02 -3.48
N PRO A 365 -26.46 31.35 -4.62
CA PRO A 365 -27.02 32.01 -5.80
C PRO A 365 -28.47 32.47 -5.60
N ASP A 366 -29.23 31.89 -4.67
CA ASP A 366 -30.63 32.27 -4.43
C ASP A 366 -30.75 33.69 -3.91
N ALA A 367 -29.83 34.09 -3.02
CA ALA A 367 -29.84 35.40 -2.38
C ALA A 367 -29.45 36.54 -3.33
N SER A 368 -28.74 36.25 -4.41
CA SER A 368 -28.12 37.26 -5.28
C SER A 368 -28.71 37.32 -6.69
N GLY A 369 -29.41 36.27 -7.13
CA GLY A 369 -29.90 36.14 -8.50
C GLY A 369 -28.78 36.06 -9.55
N THR A 370 -27.52 35.94 -9.15
CA THR A 370 -26.34 35.87 -10.03
C THR A 370 -25.31 34.95 -9.41
N THR A 371 -24.64 34.12 -10.21
CA THR A 371 -23.44 33.41 -9.75
C THR A 371 -22.32 33.51 -10.76
N LYS A 372 -21.11 33.56 -10.26
CA LYS A 372 -19.88 33.68 -11.01
C LYS A 372 -18.88 32.64 -10.55
N ILE A 373 -18.29 31.95 -11.50
CA ILE A 373 -17.20 31.00 -11.29
C ILE A 373 -15.95 31.59 -11.92
N GLU A 374 -14.90 31.74 -11.12
CA GLU A 374 -13.58 32.17 -11.57
C GLU A 374 -12.58 31.04 -11.43
N MET A 375 -11.79 30.83 -12.48
CA MET A 375 -10.74 29.82 -12.48
C MET A 375 -9.38 30.47 -12.70
N GLY A 376 -8.39 30.00 -11.95
CA GLY A 376 -7.05 30.54 -12.00
C GLY A 376 -5.98 29.54 -11.59
N TRP A 377 -4.73 29.90 -11.84
CA TRP A 377 -3.59 29.13 -11.36
C TRP A 377 -2.57 30.07 -10.75
N ARG A 378 -2.26 29.87 -9.47
CA ARG A 378 -1.30 30.70 -8.71
C ARG A 378 -1.65 32.19 -8.78
N GLY A 379 -2.94 32.51 -8.64
CA GLY A 379 -3.47 33.88 -8.69
C GLY A 379 -3.60 34.48 -10.08
N ARG A 380 -3.30 33.73 -11.16
CA ARG A 380 -3.53 34.17 -12.54
C ARG A 380 -4.87 33.62 -13.04
N LYS A 381 -5.85 34.49 -13.20
CA LYS A 381 -7.18 34.13 -13.73
C LYS A 381 -7.11 33.82 -15.23
N PHE A 382 -7.79 32.77 -15.64
CA PHE A 382 -7.85 32.31 -17.04
C PHE A 382 -9.25 31.90 -17.51
N GLY A 383 -10.21 31.75 -16.60
CA GLY A 383 -11.61 31.43 -16.94
C GLY A 383 -12.60 32.18 -16.05
N SER A 384 -13.70 32.64 -16.65
CA SER A 384 -14.81 33.28 -15.94
C SER A 384 -16.14 32.86 -16.56
N LEU A 385 -17.02 32.25 -15.78
CA LEU A 385 -18.36 31.87 -16.17
C LEU A 385 -19.37 32.59 -15.28
N VAL A 386 -20.39 33.21 -15.88
CA VAL A 386 -21.38 34.01 -15.15
C VAL A 386 -22.78 33.59 -15.56
N TRP A 387 -23.68 33.47 -14.59
CA TRP A 387 -25.12 33.27 -14.75
C TRP A 387 -25.83 34.44 -14.08
N GLU A 388 -26.68 35.15 -14.83
CA GLU A 388 -27.39 36.35 -14.36
C GLU A 388 -28.91 36.18 -14.48
N GLY A 389 -29.65 36.76 -13.53
CA GLY A 389 -31.11 36.69 -13.49
C GLY A 389 -31.58 35.27 -13.24
N LEU A 390 -31.03 34.63 -12.20
CA LEU A 390 -31.43 33.29 -11.76
C LEU A 390 -32.81 33.33 -11.12
N GLU A 391 -33.73 32.57 -11.70
CA GLU A 391 -35.08 32.39 -11.19
C GLU A 391 -35.36 30.91 -10.97
N GLU A 392 -36.04 30.58 -9.87
CA GLU A 392 -36.51 29.23 -9.63
C GLU A 392 -37.61 28.88 -10.63
N LYS A 393 -37.46 27.74 -11.30
CA LYS A 393 -38.47 27.19 -12.18
C LYS A 393 -38.84 25.79 -11.70
N GLU A 394 -40.15 25.48 -11.70
CA GLU A 394 -40.60 24.08 -11.65
C GLU A 394 -40.00 23.33 -12.86
N GLU A 395 -39.64 22.06 -12.69
CA GLU A 395 -38.85 21.26 -13.64
C GLU A 395 -39.34 21.35 -15.10
N GLU A 396 -38.87 22.35 -15.84
CA GLU A 396 -38.93 22.34 -17.30
C GLU A 396 -37.79 21.45 -17.81
N PHE A 397 -38.12 20.21 -18.16
CA PHE A 397 -37.22 19.28 -18.84
C PHE A 397 -36.84 19.88 -20.20
N VAL A 398 -35.62 20.39 -20.34
CA VAL A 398 -35.04 20.70 -21.65
C VAL A 398 -34.39 19.42 -22.16
N PRO A 399 -34.97 18.71 -23.15
CA PRO A 399 -34.44 17.43 -23.58
C PRO A 399 -33.01 17.60 -24.14
N LYS A 400 -32.12 16.67 -23.78
CA LYS A 400 -30.94 16.42 -24.63
C LYS A 400 -31.44 15.88 -25.97
N PRO A 401 -30.89 16.32 -27.13
CA PRO A 401 -31.37 15.90 -28.44
C PRO A 401 -31.26 14.39 -28.68
N GLN A 402 -30.36 13.72 -27.96
CA GLN A 402 -30.29 12.26 -27.82
C GLN A 402 -29.89 11.92 -26.37
N PRO A 403 -30.43 10.85 -25.77
CA PRO A 403 -29.93 10.37 -24.50
C PRO A 403 -28.52 9.82 -24.70
N ASP A 404 -27.58 10.29 -23.89
CA ASP A 404 -26.24 9.70 -23.79
C ASP A 404 -26.32 8.58 -22.74
N ASP A 405 -25.66 7.44 -22.99
CA ASP A 405 -25.72 6.28 -22.08
C ASP A 405 -24.66 6.34 -20.97
N GLY A 406 -23.70 7.26 -21.06
CA GLY A 406 -22.61 7.40 -20.11
C GLY A 406 -21.59 8.48 -20.49
N MET A 407 -20.52 8.52 -19.71
CA MET A 407 -19.33 9.35 -19.95
C MET A 407 -18.26 8.54 -20.71
N LEU A 408 -17.68 9.16 -21.73
CA LEU A 408 -16.53 8.65 -22.46
C LEU A 408 -15.28 9.44 -22.06
N MET A 409 -14.21 8.72 -21.72
CA MET A 409 -12.90 9.24 -21.34
C MET A 409 -11.80 8.48 -22.10
N TYR A 410 -10.56 8.97 -22.03
CA TYR A 410 -9.43 8.36 -22.72
C TYR A 410 -8.20 8.38 -21.84
N ASN A 411 -7.71 7.19 -21.49
CA ASN A 411 -6.50 7.04 -20.69
C ASN A 411 -5.28 7.01 -21.60
N TYR A 412 -4.25 7.78 -21.23
CA TYR A 412 -2.93 7.75 -21.88
C TYR A 412 -1.84 7.87 -20.82
N VAL A 413 -0.95 6.89 -20.78
CA VAL A 413 0.24 6.85 -19.93
C VAL A 413 1.47 6.73 -20.83
N PRO A 414 2.36 7.75 -20.86
CA PRO A 414 3.53 7.73 -21.72
C PRO A 414 4.56 6.68 -21.24
N ALA A 415 5.23 6.05 -22.19
CA ALA A 415 6.36 5.17 -21.92
C ALA A 415 7.58 5.97 -21.44
N VAL A 416 8.20 5.53 -20.35
CA VAL A 416 9.35 6.21 -19.75
C VAL A 416 10.56 6.13 -20.69
N GLY A 417 11.06 7.28 -21.13
CA GLY A 417 12.24 7.37 -22.00
C GLY A 417 11.98 7.11 -23.48
N GLU A 418 10.73 6.92 -23.88
CA GLU A 418 10.34 6.64 -25.28
C GLU A 418 9.27 7.65 -25.76
N PRO A 419 9.65 8.88 -26.16
CA PRO A 419 8.70 9.91 -26.60
C PRO A 419 7.77 9.41 -27.72
N GLY A 420 6.47 9.66 -27.59
CA GLY A 420 5.44 9.27 -28.56
C GLY A 420 4.91 7.84 -28.41
N LYS A 421 5.48 7.02 -27.51
CA LYS A 421 4.98 5.69 -27.20
C LYS A 421 4.23 5.69 -25.86
N ALA A 422 3.14 4.93 -25.77
CA ALA A 422 2.37 4.73 -24.55
C ALA A 422 2.67 3.37 -23.90
N ASP A 423 2.73 3.34 -22.57
CA ASP A 423 2.67 2.10 -21.78
C ASP A 423 1.23 1.63 -21.58
N ALA A 424 0.27 2.57 -21.58
CA ALA A 424 -1.16 2.29 -21.56
C ALA A 424 -1.92 3.36 -22.34
N GLU A 425 -2.80 2.93 -23.24
CA GLU A 425 -3.62 3.82 -24.07
C GLU A 425 -4.94 3.10 -24.42
N TYR A 426 -6.08 3.63 -23.95
CA TYR A 426 -7.39 3.01 -24.16
C TYR A 426 -8.55 3.96 -23.80
N ALA A 427 -9.73 3.72 -24.38
CA ALA A 427 -10.95 4.41 -23.99
C ALA A 427 -11.55 3.81 -22.71
N VAL A 428 -12.24 4.67 -21.95
CA VAL A 428 -12.98 4.30 -20.74
C VAL A 428 -14.42 4.78 -20.88
N PHE A 429 -15.37 3.91 -20.50
CA PHE A 429 -16.79 4.24 -20.47
C PHE A 429 -17.33 4.07 -19.06
N ASP A 430 -17.99 5.12 -18.59
CA ASP A 430 -18.70 5.13 -17.32
C ASP A 430 -20.21 5.28 -17.58
N PRO A 431 -21.02 4.21 -17.42
CA PRO A 431 -22.44 4.26 -17.72
C PRO A 431 -23.17 5.17 -16.74
N PHE A 432 -24.11 5.99 -17.21
CA PHE A 432 -25.02 6.71 -16.32
C PHE A 432 -25.90 5.69 -15.61
N MET A 433 -25.57 5.41 -14.35
CA MET A 433 -26.19 4.34 -13.57
C MET A 433 -27.70 4.58 -13.39
N GLN A 434 -28.52 3.68 -13.92
CA GLN A 434 -29.93 3.55 -13.54
C GLN A 434 -30.03 2.52 -12.40
N GLY A 435 -29.79 2.97 -11.15
CA GLY A 435 -29.94 2.14 -9.95
C GLY A 435 -28.71 2.06 -9.03
N PRO A 436 -28.79 1.25 -7.94
CA PRO A 436 -27.71 1.06 -6.96
C PRO A 436 -26.41 0.59 -7.61
N SER A 437 -25.27 1.03 -7.07
CA SER A 437 -23.96 0.53 -7.54
C SER A 437 -23.83 -0.98 -7.38
N LYS A 438 -23.07 -1.61 -8.29
CA LYS A 438 -22.81 -3.07 -8.32
C LYS A 438 -22.17 -3.59 -7.03
N ASP A 439 -21.56 -2.70 -6.26
CA ASP A 439 -20.86 -3.03 -5.01
C ASP A 439 -21.77 -2.86 -3.78
N GLY A 440 -23.05 -2.51 -3.96
CA GLY A 440 -23.94 -2.08 -2.88
C GLY A 440 -23.51 -0.75 -2.24
N GLN A 441 -22.55 -0.06 -2.85
CA GLN A 441 -21.91 1.16 -2.39
C GLN A 441 -22.58 2.35 -3.09
N THR A 442 -23.74 2.76 -2.56
CA THR A 442 -24.55 3.94 -2.95
C THR A 442 -25.19 3.91 -4.35
N ASN A 443 -26.46 3.49 -4.40
CA ASN A 443 -27.60 4.41 -4.53
C ASN A 443 -28.78 3.74 -3.83
N GLY A 444 -29.36 4.42 -2.84
CA GLY A 444 -30.56 3.93 -2.16
C GLY A 444 -30.42 3.82 -0.65
N VAL A 445 -30.45 4.95 0.07
CA VAL A 445 -31.52 5.00 1.08
C VAL A 445 -32.78 4.82 0.24
N LYS A 446 -33.55 3.76 0.51
CA LYS A 446 -34.88 3.60 -0.09
C LYS A 446 -35.51 4.99 -0.15
N GLU A 447 -36.02 5.41 -1.30
CA GLU A 447 -36.94 6.55 -1.30
C GLU A 447 -37.99 6.24 -0.25
N GLU A 448 -37.88 6.85 0.92
CA GLU A 448 -39.04 7.01 1.76
C GLU A 448 -39.89 7.97 0.97
N ALA A 449 -40.90 7.39 0.31
CA ALA A 449 -42.00 8.12 -0.25
C ALA A 449 -42.46 9.13 0.82
N ASN A 450 -42.09 10.40 0.61
CA ASN A 450 -42.41 11.57 1.43
C ASN A 450 -41.49 11.92 2.64
N GLY A 451 -40.27 11.40 2.75
CA GLY A 451 -39.34 11.74 3.84
C GLY A 451 -38.08 12.50 3.40
N HIS A 452 -37.88 13.74 3.85
CA HIS A 452 -36.56 14.38 3.78
C HIS A 452 -35.60 13.62 4.70
N ALA A 453 -34.45 13.15 4.19
CA ALA A 453 -33.36 12.74 5.08
C ALA A 453 -32.87 13.99 5.84
N GLU A 454 -33.04 14.03 7.16
CA GLU A 454 -32.65 15.17 8.02
C GLU A 454 -31.22 15.63 7.69
N GLY A 455 -31.09 16.88 7.21
CA GLY A 455 -29.81 17.55 6.95
C GLY A 455 -29.33 17.61 5.49
N LYS A 456 -30.00 16.95 4.52
CA LYS A 456 -29.66 17.13 3.08
C LYS A 456 -30.36 18.36 2.49
N PRO A 457 -29.71 19.10 1.57
CA PRO A 457 -30.38 20.21 0.90
C PRO A 457 -31.50 19.69 0.00
N ARG A 458 -32.55 20.51 -0.16
CA ARG A 458 -33.66 20.20 -1.08
C ARG A 458 -33.17 20.26 -2.53
N ALA A 459 -33.61 19.32 -3.36
CA ALA A 459 -33.41 19.37 -4.80
C ALA A 459 -34.08 20.65 -5.37
N LYS A 460 -33.31 21.44 -6.12
CA LYS A 460 -33.75 22.74 -6.63
C LYS A 460 -33.04 23.07 -7.94
N LYS A 461 -33.71 23.75 -8.87
CA LYS A 461 -33.11 24.24 -10.12
C LYS A 461 -33.46 25.71 -10.34
N LEU A 462 -32.42 26.51 -10.55
CA LEU A 462 -32.49 27.90 -11.00
C LEU A 462 -32.13 27.97 -12.49
N VAL A 463 -32.83 28.80 -13.24
CA VAL A 463 -32.54 29.06 -14.64
C VAL A 463 -32.13 30.52 -14.80
N ALA A 464 -31.01 30.75 -15.45
CA ALA A 464 -30.48 32.09 -15.70
C ALA A 464 -31.12 32.68 -16.97
N ARG A 465 -31.40 33.98 -16.94
CA ARG A 465 -31.82 34.72 -18.13
C ARG A 465 -30.66 34.90 -19.11
N GLU A 466 -29.47 35.13 -18.58
CA GLU A 466 -28.24 35.32 -19.36
C GLU A 466 -27.10 34.49 -18.78
N ALA A 467 -26.20 34.05 -19.65
CA ALA A 467 -24.94 33.44 -19.25
C ALA A 467 -23.79 33.92 -20.13
N ARG A 468 -22.62 34.10 -19.52
CA ARG A 468 -21.39 34.57 -20.18
C ARG A 468 -20.27 33.59 -19.87
N VAL A 469 -19.41 33.35 -20.85
CA VAL A 469 -18.22 32.50 -20.73
C VAL A 469 -17.05 33.26 -21.33
N GLU A 470 -15.99 33.44 -20.55
CA GLU A 470 -14.78 34.14 -20.96
C GLU A 470 -13.55 33.30 -20.61
N TRP A 471 -12.63 33.21 -21.58
CA TRP A 471 -11.38 32.48 -21.46
C TRP A 471 -10.21 33.38 -21.86
N ASP A 472 -9.16 33.37 -21.04
CA ASP A 472 -7.91 34.06 -21.33
C ASP A 472 -6.77 33.06 -21.30
N ALA A 473 -6.34 32.65 -22.50
CA ALA A 473 -5.30 31.65 -22.69
C ALA A 473 -3.95 32.05 -22.10
N ARG A 474 -3.71 33.36 -21.98
CA ARG A 474 -2.39 33.92 -21.65
C ARG A 474 -1.29 33.29 -22.53
N ASP A 475 -0.05 33.31 -22.05
CA ASP A 475 1.11 32.75 -22.72
C ASP A 475 1.82 31.69 -21.85
N TRP A 476 2.87 31.09 -22.40
CA TRP A 476 3.73 30.13 -21.69
C TRP A 476 4.34 30.70 -20.40
N GLU A 477 4.64 32.00 -20.36
CA GLU A 477 5.24 32.63 -19.18
C GLU A 477 4.24 32.74 -18.03
N THR A 478 2.96 32.94 -18.34
CA THR A 478 1.90 33.10 -17.35
C THR A 478 1.25 31.76 -16.95
N LEU A 479 1.03 30.86 -17.92
CA LEU A 479 0.34 29.58 -17.76
C LEU A 479 1.12 28.43 -18.43
N PRO A 480 2.34 28.10 -17.96
CA PRO A 480 3.29 27.25 -18.69
C PRO A 480 2.71 25.88 -19.08
N THR A 481 2.00 25.21 -18.17
CA THR A 481 1.54 23.84 -18.39
C THR A 481 0.11 23.72 -18.91
N VAL A 482 -0.61 24.84 -19.12
CA VAL A 482 -2.05 24.80 -19.45
C VAL A 482 -2.51 25.83 -20.49
N HIS A 483 -1.72 26.86 -20.83
CA HIS A 483 -2.10 27.90 -21.81
C HIS A 483 -2.68 27.33 -23.11
N HIS A 484 -2.06 26.27 -23.66
CA HIS A 484 -2.51 25.60 -24.88
C HIS A 484 -3.89 24.95 -24.74
N ILE A 485 -4.25 24.44 -23.55
CA ILE A 485 -5.59 23.91 -23.27
C ILE A 485 -6.59 25.08 -23.19
N ILE A 486 -6.24 26.17 -22.52
CA ILE A 486 -7.13 27.33 -22.38
C ILE A 486 -7.34 28.03 -23.73
N ASP A 487 -6.33 28.06 -24.60
CA ASP A 487 -6.46 28.57 -25.96
C ASP A 487 -7.50 27.78 -26.78
N VAL A 488 -7.53 26.45 -26.63
CA VAL A 488 -8.60 25.63 -27.23
C VAL A 488 -9.97 26.00 -26.66
N PHE A 489 -10.10 26.15 -25.34
CA PHE A 489 -11.37 26.56 -24.71
C PHE A 489 -11.86 27.92 -25.22
N LYS A 490 -10.96 28.89 -25.39
CA LYS A 490 -11.24 30.22 -25.95
C LYS A 490 -11.74 30.16 -27.40
N GLN A 491 -11.26 29.19 -28.17
CA GLN A 491 -11.62 29.01 -29.58
C GLN A 491 -12.94 28.24 -29.80
N VAL A 492 -13.50 27.58 -28.78
CA VAL A 492 -14.79 26.86 -28.90
C VAL A 492 -15.89 27.84 -29.32
N PRO A 493 -16.46 27.72 -30.53
CA PRO A 493 -17.48 28.66 -30.98
C PRO A 493 -18.81 28.40 -30.29
N ILE A 494 -19.36 29.38 -29.59
CA ILE A 494 -20.69 29.30 -28.98
C ILE A 494 -21.70 29.97 -29.92
N TYR A 495 -22.47 29.17 -30.67
CA TYR A 495 -23.47 29.70 -31.62
C TYR A 495 -24.75 30.16 -30.92
N LYS A 496 -25.20 29.37 -29.94
CA LYS A 496 -26.43 29.65 -29.19
C LYS A 496 -26.39 28.93 -27.86
N VAL A 497 -26.62 29.65 -26.76
CA VAL A 497 -26.89 29.06 -25.45
C VAL A 497 -28.30 28.47 -25.45
N LEU A 498 -28.41 27.20 -25.06
CA LEU A 498 -29.65 26.43 -25.00
C LEU A 498 -30.20 26.35 -23.58
N GLU A 499 -29.30 26.26 -22.59
CA GLU A 499 -29.62 26.15 -21.18
C GLU A 499 -28.51 26.81 -20.37
N ALA A 500 -28.91 27.59 -19.37
CA ALA A 500 -28.03 28.15 -18.36
C ALA A 500 -28.71 27.94 -17.01
N SER A 501 -28.19 27.07 -16.16
CA SER A 501 -28.86 26.70 -14.91
C SER A 501 -27.91 26.41 -13.76
N VAL A 502 -28.43 26.53 -12.54
CA VAL A 502 -27.78 26.10 -11.30
C VAL A 502 -28.71 25.14 -10.58
N ALA A 503 -28.26 23.91 -10.35
CA ALA A 503 -29.06 22.87 -9.72
C ALA A 503 -28.42 22.38 -8.42
N THR A 504 -29.20 22.33 -7.35
CA THR A 504 -28.84 21.66 -6.10
C THR A 504 -29.34 20.23 -6.16
N VAL A 505 -28.44 19.26 -6.00
CA VAL A 505 -28.72 17.83 -6.13
C VAL A 505 -28.34 17.14 -4.81
N PRO A 506 -29.28 16.47 -4.12
CA PRO A 506 -29.05 15.81 -2.81
C PRO A 506 -28.28 14.48 -2.91
N SER A 507 -27.46 14.33 -3.94
CA SER A 507 -26.62 13.17 -4.21
C SER A 507 -25.44 13.55 -5.09
N VAL A 508 -24.39 12.74 -5.04
CA VAL A 508 -23.23 12.83 -5.92
C VAL A 508 -23.25 11.67 -6.91
N TYR A 509 -22.83 11.93 -8.14
CA TYR A 509 -22.77 10.92 -9.19
C TYR A 509 -21.69 9.86 -8.89
N ASP A 510 -22.07 8.58 -8.93
CA ASP A 510 -21.15 7.47 -8.71
C ASP A 510 -20.50 7.03 -10.03
N VAL A 511 -19.17 7.11 -10.07
CA VAL A 511 -18.31 6.75 -11.20
C VAL A 511 -17.66 5.36 -11.02
N SER A 512 -18.15 4.55 -10.07
CA SER A 512 -17.63 3.20 -9.81
C SER A 512 -17.86 2.23 -10.97
N GLY A 513 -18.82 2.53 -11.85
CA GLY A 513 -19.16 1.75 -13.04
C GLY A 513 -18.16 1.88 -14.20
N ALA A 514 -17.20 2.81 -14.11
CA ALA A 514 -16.21 3.06 -15.14
C ALA A 514 -15.37 1.82 -15.46
N HIS A 515 -15.26 1.49 -16.75
CA HIS A 515 -14.47 0.36 -17.23
C HIS A 515 -13.84 0.67 -18.59
N ARG A 516 -12.71 0.01 -18.85
CA ARG A 516 -12.06 0.04 -20.16
C ARG A 516 -12.99 -0.54 -21.22
N ILE A 517 -13.01 0.10 -22.39
CA ILE A 517 -13.72 -0.36 -23.58
C ILE A 517 -12.71 -0.42 -24.74
N GLU A 518 -12.62 -1.55 -25.42
CA GLU A 518 -11.65 -1.81 -26.50
C GLU A 518 -12.30 -2.45 -27.71
#